data_AF-A0A957IL20-F1
#
_entry.id   AF-A0A957IL20-F1
#
_cell.length_a   1.000
_cell.length_b   1.000
_cell.length_c   1.000
_cell.angle_alpha   90.00
_cell.angle_beta   90.00
_cell.angle_gamma   90.00
#
_symmetry.space_group_name_H-M   'P 1'
#
loop_
_entity.id
_entity.type
_entity.pdbx_description
1 polymer ?
#
loop_
_entity_poly.entity_id
_entity_poly.type
_entity_poly.pdbx_seq_one_letter_code
_entity_poly.pdbx_strand_id
1 'polypeptide(L)'
;MNLLALAERWGEALTSKPFGFAADRCLHTKDKFATCTACYDICPVNAIQPGKPPTFVSENCQTCRACLAVCPVNAFVADDEAQALLNCAKQLDVQTCEIVCGLNPDAAV
;
A
#
# COMPACT_ATOMS: atom_id res chain seq x y z
N MET A 1 -33.58 -3.03 11.06
CA MET A 1 -32.26 -2.37 11.01
C MET A 1 -31.32 -3.32 10.27
N ASN A 2 -30.90 -2.98 9.05
CA ASN A 2 -30.18 -3.89 8.17
C ASN A 2 -28.69 -3.95 8.56
N LEU A 3 -28.19 -5.14 8.86
CA LEU A 3 -26.79 -5.40 9.18
C LEU A 3 -25.84 -4.97 8.05
N LEU A 4 -26.25 -5.13 6.79
CA LEU A 4 -25.49 -4.68 5.62
C LEU A 4 -25.34 -3.16 5.59
N ALA A 5 -26.45 -2.43 5.81
CA ALA A 5 -26.43 -0.97 5.86
C ALA A 5 -25.62 -0.42 7.05
N LEU A 6 -25.42 -1.22 8.11
CA LEU A 6 -24.54 -0.87 9.23
C LEU A 6 -23.07 -1.12 8.86
N ALA A 7 -22.77 -2.25 8.21
CA ALA A 7 -21.44 -2.60 7.75
C ALA A 7 -20.90 -1.60 6.70
N GLU A 8 -21.73 -1.20 5.73
CA GLU A 8 -21.37 -0.18 4.74
C GLU A 8 -21.02 1.16 5.39
N ARG A 9 -21.79 1.57 6.40
CA ARG A 9 -21.58 2.84 7.11
C ARG A 9 -20.36 2.87 8.02
N TRP A 10 -19.89 1.70 8.46
CA TRP A 10 -18.78 1.56 9.42
C TRP A 10 -17.54 0.93 8.79
N GLY A 11 -17.63 0.51 7.52
CA GLY A 11 -16.54 -0.08 6.74
C GLY A 11 -15.34 0.86 6.67
N GLU A 12 -15.53 2.10 6.21
CA GLU A 12 -14.46 3.12 6.16
C GLU A 12 -13.86 3.46 7.53
N ALA A 13 -14.64 3.38 8.61
CA ALA A 13 -14.16 3.66 9.96
C ALA A 13 -13.23 2.56 10.50
N LEU A 14 -13.30 1.34 9.95
CA LEU A 14 -12.57 0.17 10.42
C LEU A 14 -11.31 -0.16 9.58
N THR A 15 -11.17 0.40 8.37
CA THR A 15 -10.07 0.10 7.42
C THR A 15 -8.96 1.12 7.37
N SER A 16 -9.02 2.24 8.10
CA SER A 16 -7.95 3.24 8.06
C SER A 16 -6.69 2.77 8.82
N LYS A 17 -5.88 1.92 8.19
CA LYS A 17 -4.57 1.54 8.70
C LYS A 17 -3.46 2.27 7.95
N PRO A 18 -2.50 2.90 8.65
CA PRO A 18 -1.57 3.83 8.01
C PRO A 18 -0.55 3.10 7.14
N PHE A 19 -0.60 3.39 5.84
CA PHE A 19 0.57 3.24 4.99
C PHE A 19 1.68 4.17 5.50
N GLY A 20 2.88 3.62 5.77
CA GLY A 20 3.95 4.32 6.47
C GLY A 20 5.29 4.32 5.73
N PHE A 21 6.11 5.32 6.03
CA PHE A 21 7.50 5.42 5.58
C PHE A 21 8.45 5.52 6.79
N ALA A 22 9.28 4.51 6.98
CA ALA A 22 10.29 4.43 8.02
C ALA A 22 11.63 4.95 7.49
N ALA A 23 11.82 6.27 7.62
CA ALA A 23 13.00 6.96 7.08
C ALA A 23 14.33 6.42 7.65
N ASP A 24 14.34 5.88 8.86
CA ASP A 24 15.50 5.27 9.51
C ASP A 24 16.02 4.01 8.80
N ARG A 25 15.17 3.33 8.04
CA ARG A 25 15.52 2.16 7.21
C ARG A 25 15.95 2.53 5.79
N CYS A 26 15.71 3.76 5.35
CA CYS A 26 16.04 4.20 4.00
C CYS A 26 17.56 4.13 3.74
N LEU A 27 17.95 3.68 2.54
CA LEU A 27 19.37 3.62 2.14
C LEU A 27 20.05 4.99 2.22
N HIS A 28 19.37 6.08 1.85
CA HIS A 28 19.92 7.44 1.97
C HIS A 28 20.19 7.87 3.43
N THR A 29 19.48 7.27 4.39
CA THR A 29 19.72 7.51 5.82
C THR A 29 20.87 6.65 6.34
N LYS A 30 21.02 5.42 5.83
CA LYS A 30 22.09 4.50 6.24
C LYS A 30 23.44 4.81 5.56
N ASP A 31 23.40 5.33 4.34
CA ASP A 31 24.57 5.62 3.52
C ASP A 31 24.39 6.94 2.74
N LYS A 32 25.27 7.91 3.00
CA LYS A 32 25.31 9.21 2.33
C LYS A 32 25.62 9.13 0.84
N PHE A 33 26.23 8.03 0.39
CA PHE A 33 26.55 7.78 -1.02
C PHE A 33 25.46 7.01 -1.76
N ALA A 34 24.35 6.66 -1.09
CA ALA A 34 23.24 5.99 -1.74
C ALA A 34 22.71 6.78 -2.95
N THR A 35 22.36 6.03 -3.98
CA THR A 35 21.83 6.54 -5.26
C THR A 35 20.46 5.94 -5.59
N CYS A 36 19.84 5.20 -4.66
CA CYS A 36 18.56 4.53 -4.90
C CYS A 36 17.44 5.53 -5.18
N THR A 37 16.69 5.28 -6.26
CA THR A 37 15.61 6.13 -6.79
C THR A 37 14.27 5.39 -6.94
N ALA A 38 14.30 4.07 -6.77
CA ALA A 38 13.24 3.16 -7.21
C ALA A 38 11.82 3.52 -6.73
N CYS A 39 11.69 4.02 -5.50
CA CYS A 39 10.39 4.30 -4.90
C CYS A 39 9.66 5.50 -5.51
N TYR A 40 10.38 6.53 -5.95
CA TYR A 40 9.74 7.67 -6.62
C TYR A 40 9.62 7.44 -8.12
N ASP A 41 10.54 6.69 -8.73
CA ASP A 41 10.45 6.32 -10.16
C ASP A 41 9.20 5.47 -10.46
N ILE A 42 8.78 4.61 -9.51
CA ILE A 42 7.59 3.75 -9.66
C ILE A 42 6.28 4.45 -9.24
N CYS A 43 6.33 5.63 -8.62
CA CYS A 43 5.15 6.21 -7.98
C CYS A 43 4.24 6.89 -9.03
N PRO A 44 3.04 6.36 -9.34
CA PRO A 44 2.22 6.89 -10.43
C PRO A 44 1.62 8.27 -10.13
N VAL A 45 1.59 8.66 -8.85
CA VAL A 45 0.93 9.88 -8.35
C VAL A 45 1.92 10.86 -7.70
N ASN A 46 3.23 10.61 -7.84
CA ASN A 46 4.27 11.47 -7.27
C ASN A 46 4.11 11.75 -5.75
N ALA A 47 3.59 10.78 -4.99
CA ALA A 47 3.48 10.87 -3.53
C ALA A 47 4.84 10.75 -2.83
N ILE A 48 5.88 10.29 -3.54
CA ILE A 48 7.25 10.19 -3.04
C ILE A 48 8.09 11.14 -3.88
N GLN A 49 8.62 12.20 -3.26
CA GLN A 49 9.41 13.22 -3.94
C GLN A 49 10.92 12.95 -3.76
N PRO A 50 11.77 13.25 -4.76
CA PRO A 50 13.21 13.09 -4.65
C PRO A 50 13.80 13.81 -3.44
N GLY A 51 14.77 13.17 -2.78
CA GLY A 51 15.43 13.66 -1.58
C GLY A 51 16.39 12.61 -1.03
N LYS A 52 17.20 12.97 -0.03
CA LYS A 52 18.12 12.05 0.65
C LYS A 52 17.98 12.19 2.18
N PRO A 53 17.01 11.51 2.83
CA PRO A 53 16.02 10.58 2.28
C PRO A 53 14.87 11.28 1.49
N PRO A 54 14.10 10.54 0.68
CA PRO A 54 12.97 11.10 -0.06
C PRO A 54 11.85 11.58 0.87
N THR A 55 11.07 12.54 0.41
CA THR A 55 9.91 13.08 1.13
C THR A 55 8.66 12.29 0.75
N PHE A 56 7.95 11.74 1.73
CA PHE A 56 6.68 11.06 1.52
C PHE A 56 5.51 12.00 1.86
N VAL A 57 4.65 12.27 0.87
CA VAL A 57 3.44 13.11 0.98
C VAL A 57 2.24 12.18 1.06
N SER A 58 1.78 11.90 2.29
CA SER A 58 0.71 10.94 2.56
C SER A 58 -0.60 11.26 1.86
N GLU A 59 -0.91 12.55 1.71
CA GLU A 59 -2.16 13.05 1.14
C GLU A 59 -2.31 12.70 -0.35
N ASN A 60 -1.19 12.53 -1.05
CA ASN A 60 -1.17 12.16 -2.46
C ASN A 60 -1.16 10.63 -2.66
N CYS A 61 -0.89 9.85 -1.60
CA CYS A 61 -0.72 8.42 -1.71
C CYS A 61 -2.06 7.71 -1.97
N GLN A 62 -2.16 7.00 -3.09
CA GLN A 62 -3.34 6.18 -3.46
C GLN A 62 -3.25 4.73 -2.96
N THR A 63 -2.38 4.46 -1.97
CA THR A 63 -2.19 3.12 -1.36
C THR A 63 -2.01 1.96 -2.36
N CYS A 64 -1.48 2.24 -3.56
CA CYS A 64 -1.29 1.25 -4.64
C CYS A 64 -0.17 0.22 -4.38
N ARG A 65 0.60 0.36 -3.30
CA ARG A 65 1.64 -0.57 -2.83
C ARG A 65 2.84 -0.81 -3.76
N ALA A 66 2.95 -0.12 -4.91
CA ALA A 66 4.06 -0.30 -5.85
C ALA A 66 5.46 -0.07 -5.23
N CYS A 67 5.60 0.91 -4.33
CA CYS A 67 6.85 1.20 -3.64
C CYS A 67 7.30 0.10 -2.66
N LEU A 68 6.38 -0.72 -2.13
CA LEU A 68 6.73 -1.87 -1.28
C LEU A 68 7.49 -2.93 -2.09
N ALA A 69 7.05 -3.19 -3.31
CA ALA A 69 7.65 -4.21 -4.18
C ALA A 69 9.07 -3.86 -4.63
N VAL A 70 9.38 -2.56 -4.80
CA VAL A 70 10.68 -2.11 -5.32
C VAL A 70 11.66 -1.65 -4.23
N CYS A 71 11.24 -1.56 -2.96
CA CYS A 71 12.11 -1.07 -1.89
C CYS A 71 13.02 -2.19 -1.36
N PRO A 72 14.34 -2.16 -1.60
CA PRO A 72 15.23 -3.27 -1.26
C PRO A 72 15.43 -3.47 0.26
N VAL A 73 15.09 -2.45 1.06
CA VAL A 73 15.29 -2.41 2.51
C VAL A 73 13.97 -2.32 3.28
N ASN A 74 12.84 -2.51 2.58
CA ASN A 74 11.49 -2.46 3.17
C ASN A 74 11.24 -1.18 3.98
N ALA A 75 11.68 -0.01 3.50
CA ALA A 75 11.48 1.26 4.21
C ALA A 75 10.00 1.67 4.27
N PHE A 76 9.19 1.25 3.31
CA PHE A 76 7.73 1.42 3.33
C PHE A 76 7.06 0.26 4.07
N VAL A 77 5.96 0.56 4.77
CA VAL A 77 5.14 -0.43 5.49
C VAL A 77 3.70 -0.25 5.07
N ALA A 78 3.04 -1.35 4.78
CA ALA A 78 1.59 -1.42 4.74
C ALA A 78 1.15 -2.63 5.54
N ASP A 79 -0.06 -2.56 6.04
CA ASP A 79 -0.69 -3.70 6.65
C ASP A 79 -1.24 -4.68 5.62
N ASP A 80 -1.24 -5.94 6.02
CA ASP A 80 -1.81 -7.04 5.26
C ASP A 80 -3.34 -7.05 5.41
N GLU A 81 -4.00 -6.32 4.52
CA GLU A 81 -5.47 -6.31 4.38
C GLU A 81 -5.99 -7.58 3.70
N ALA A 82 -5.13 -8.36 3.03
CA ALA A 82 -5.55 -9.58 2.35
C ALA A 82 -6.10 -10.58 3.37
N GLN A 83 -5.57 -10.60 4.60
CA GLN A 83 -6.09 -11.48 5.65
C GLN A 83 -7.53 -11.15 6.04
N ALA A 84 -7.90 -9.87 6.09
CA ALA A 84 -9.27 -9.45 6.39
C ALA A 84 -10.22 -9.85 5.26
N LEU A 85 -9.82 -9.61 4.00
CA LEU A 85 -10.55 -10.05 2.81
C LEU A 85 -10.73 -11.57 2.77
N LEU A 86 -9.67 -12.34 3.04
CA LEU A 86 -9.72 -13.81 3.09
C LEU A 86 -10.67 -14.31 4.18
N ASN A 87 -10.74 -13.63 5.33
CA ASN A 87 -11.68 -13.98 6.39
C ASN A 87 -13.14 -13.74 5.97
N CYS A 88 -13.40 -12.66 5.23
CA CYS A 88 -14.72 -12.42 4.64
C CYS A 88 -15.03 -13.45 3.54
N ALA A 89 -14.09 -13.72 2.63
CA ALA A 89 -14.27 -14.68 1.53
C ALA A 89 -14.62 -16.09 2.03
N LYS A 90 -14.01 -16.54 3.13
CA LYS A 90 -14.36 -17.81 3.79
C LYS A 90 -15.83 -17.92 4.19
N GLN A 91 -16.53 -16.80 4.38
CA GLN A 91 -17.96 -16.79 4.73
C GLN A 91 -18.89 -16.86 3.52
N LEU A 92 -18.37 -16.67 2.31
CA LEU A 92 -19.18 -16.51 1.08
C LEU A 92 -19.28 -17.79 0.22
N ASP A 93 -18.78 -18.94 0.69
CA ASP A 93 -18.73 -20.22 -0.05
C ASP A 93 -18.17 -20.11 -1.48
N VAL A 94 -17.24 -19.17 -1.68
CA VAL A 94 -16.58 -18.93 -2.96
C VAL A 94 -15.38 -19.86 -3.13
N GLN A 95 -15.28 -20.52 -4.28
CA GLN A 95 -14.19 -21.47 -4.56
C GLN A 95 -12.87 -20.76 -4.91
N THR A 96 -12.95 -19.55 -5.48
CA THR A 96 -11.78 -18.76 -5.90
C THR A 96 -12.09 -17.28 -5.83
N CYS A 97 -11.17 -16.48 -5.27
CA CYS A 97 -11.21 -15.03 -5.31
C CYS A 97 -9.96 -14.51 -6.01
N GLU A 98 -10.15 -13.69 -7.05
CA GLU A 98 -9.07 -12.97 -7.70
C GLU A 98 -9.06 -11.52 -7.22
N ILE A 99 -7.90 -11.01 -6.81
CA ILE A 99 -7.73 -9.63 -6.37
C ILE A 99 -7.09 -8.87 -7.54
N VAL A 100 -7.90 -8.05 -8.21
CA VAL A 100 -7.45 -7.22 -9.34
C VAL A 100 -7.20 -5.79 -8.88
N CYS A 101 -6.08 -5.21 -9.29
CA CYS A 101 -5.81 -3.79 -9.07
C CYS A 101 -6.63 -2.95 -10.06
N GLY A 102 -7.57 -2.13 -9.59
CA GLY A 102 -8.34 -1.24 -10.48
C GLY A 102 -7.50 -0.20 -11.24
N LEU A 103 -6.29 0.10 -10.75
CA LEU A 103 -5.33 1.00 -11.41
C LEU A 103 -4.39 0.29 -12.38
N ASN A 104 -4.35 -1.04 -12.35
CA ASN A 104 -3.57 -1.87 -13.27
C ASN A 104 -4.33 -3.18 -13.55
N PRO A 105 -5.47 -3.11 -14.25
CA PRO A 105 -6.36 -4.26 -14.46
C PRO A 105 -5.72 -5.35 -15.31
N ASP A 106 -4.72 -4.99 -16.11
CA ASP A 106 -4.00 -5.89 -17.02
C ASP A 106 -2.75 -6.52 -16.37
N ALA A 107 -2.53 -6.33 -15.07
CA ALA A 107 -1.45 -7.01 -14.32
C ALA A 107 -1.67 -8.52 -14.15
N ALA A 108 -2.65 -9.09 -14.85
CA ALA A 108 -2.94 -10.51 -14.86
C ALA A 108 -1.75 -11.27 -15.46
N VAL A 109 -1.06 -12.01 -14.58
CA VAL A 109 0.01 -13.01 -14.81
C VAL A 109 1.44 -12.46 -14.84
#